data_AF-A0A832NJU7-F1
#
_entry.id   AF-A0A832NJU7-F1
#
_cell.length_a   1.000
_cell.length_b   1.000
_cell.length_c   1.000
_cell.angle_alpha   90.00
_cell.angle_beta   90.00
_cell.angle_gamma   90.00
#
_symmetry.space_group_name_H-M   'P 1'
#
loop_
_entity.id
_entity.type
_entity.pdbx_description
1 polymer ?
#
loop_
_entity_poly.entity_id
_entity_poly.type
_entity_poly.pdbx_seq_one_letter_code
_entity_poly.pdbx_strand_id
1 'polypeptide(L)'
;ADVAGISVFRIRIVLSTLGGALAGLGGAFMSLVWFGGVVKEISAGRGFLALGCVVASGLEPLPALGFAFLFGFAEALAYSIAITPGVKEVIPYHFVYLLPYITVLVVVTLFMRGKRFPRALGSPYIKE
;
A
#
# COMPACT_ATOMS: atom_id res chain seq x y z
N ALA A 1 4.55 -12.63 -27.10
CA ALA A 1 5.49 -13.07 -26.05
C ALA A 1 6.02 -14.48 -26.35
N ASP A 2 5.14 -15.46 -26.63
CA ASP A 2 5.59 -16.81 -27.03
C ASP A 2 6.33 -16.82 -28.38
N VAL A 3 5.89 -16.02 -29.36
CA VAL A 3 6.62 -15.86 -30.65
C VAL A 3 8.00 -15.20 -30.48
N ALA A 4 8.23 -14.51 -29.36
CA ALA A 4 9.50 -13.86 -29.02
C ALA A 4 10.40 -14.75 -28.11
N GLY A 5 10.01 -16.01 -27.85
CA GLY A 5 10.78 -16.94 -27.02
C GLY A 5 10.68 -16.73 -25.51
N ILE A 6 9.80 -15.84 -25.05
CA ILE A 6 9.67 -15.49 -23.63
C ILE A 6 8.67 -16.43 -22.96
N SER A 7 9.13 -17.24 -22.01
CA SER A 7 8.26 -18.14 -21.26
C SER A 7 7.38 -17.37 -20.24
N VAL A 8 6.19 -16.95 -20.66
CA VAL A 8 5.22 -16.19 -19.85
C VAL A 8 4.87 -16.92 -18.54
N PHE A 9 4.76 -18.24 -18.60
CA PHE A 9 4.46 -19.08 -17.43
C PHE A 9 5.52 -18.95 -16.32
N ARG A 10 6.82 -19.02 -16.66
CA ARG A 10 7.90 -18.90 -15.67
C ARG A 10 7.93 -17.50 -15.07
N ILE A 11 7.76 -16.47 -15.90
CA ILE A 11 7.72 -15.07 -15.44
C ILE A 11 6.57 -14.87 -14.45
N ARG A 12 5.37 -15.38 -14.76
CA ARG A 12 4.20 -15.22 -13.88
C ARG A 12 4.40 -15.91 -12.53
N ILE A 13 4.97 -17.12 -12.51
CA ILE A 13 5.29 -17.83 -11.27
C ILE A 13 6.31 -17.07 -10.44
N VAL A 14 7.44 -16.69 -11.04
CA VAL A 14 8.52 -15.98 -10.32
C VAL A 14 8.01 -14.67 -9.73
N LEU A 15 7.29 -13.86 -10.53
CA LEU A 15 6.75 -12.58 -10.06
C LEU A 15 5.65 -12.75 -9.01
N SER A 16 4.79 -13.76 -9.12
CA SER A 16 3.75 -14.04 -8.13
C SER A 16 4.35 -14.47 -6.78
N THR A 17 5.37 -15.33 -6.81
CA THR A 17 6.07 -15.78 -5.60
C THR A 17 6.82 -14.62 -4.95
N LEU A 18 7.50 -13.79 -5.73
CA LEU A 18 8.16 -12.58 -5.22
C LEU A 18 7.15 -11.58 -4.61
N GLY A 19 6.03 -11.34 -5.29
CA GLY A 19 4.96 -10.49 -4.77
C GLY A 19 4.38 -11.02 -3.46
N GLY A 20 4.15 -12.33 -3.37
CA GLY A 20 3.72 -12.99 -2.14
C GLY A 20 4.74 -12.89 -1.01
N ALA A 21 6.03 -13.04 -1.31
CA ALA A 21 7.11 -12.88 -0.33
C ALA A 21 7.17 -11.45 0.22
N LEU A 22 7.05 -10.44 -0.64
CA LEU A 22 7.00 -9.03 -0.22
C LEU A 22 5.77 -8.71 0.64
N ALA A 23 4.61 -9.24 0.27
CA ALA A 23 3.39 -9.12 1.09
C ALA A 23 3.55 -9.80 2.46
N GLY A 24 4.19 -10.97 2.49
CA GLY A 24 4.52 -11.68 3.72
C GLY A 24 5.46 -10.90 4.63
N LEU A 25 6.50 -10.26 4.07
CA LEU A 25 7.41 -9.37 4.82
C LEU A 25 6.67 -8.17 5.44
N GLY A 26 5.72 -7.57 4.70
CA GLY A 26 4.87 -6.50 5.23
C GLY A 26 4.01 -6.96 6.42
N GLY A 27 3.45 -8.17 6.35
CA GLY A 27 2.71 -8.77 7.46
C GLY A 27 3.60 -9.08 8.67
N ALA A 28 4.79 -9.64 8.44
CA ALA A 28 5.75 -9.94 9.50
C ALA A 28 6.20 -8.67 10.25
N PHE A 29 6.37 -7.55 9.55
CA PHE A 29 6.69 -6.26 10.16
C PHE A 29 5.64 -5.83 11.19
N MET A 30 4.34 -6.02 10.89
CA MET A 30 3.26 -5.66 11.80
C MET A 30 3.33 -6.46 13.11
N SER A 31 3.55 -7.77 13.02
CA SER A 31 3.60 -8.65 14.18
C SER A 31 4.89 -8.50 14.99
N LEU A 32 6.04 -8.34 14.35
CA LEU A 32 7.33 -8.36 15.04
C LEU A 32 7.77 -6.97 15.54
N VAL A 33 7.63 -5.95 14.70
CA VAL A 33 8.21 -4.63 14.98
C VAL A 33 7.15 -3.67 15.52
N TRP A 34 5.96 -3.66 14.92
CA TRP A 34 4.98 -2.64 15.26
C TRP A 34 4.28 -2.91 16.60
N PHE A 35 3.72 -4.11 16.79
CA PHE A 35 3.02 -4.46 18.03
C PHE A 35 3.81 -5.41 18.94
N GLY A 36 4.81 -6.12 18.40
CA GLY A 36 5.57 -7.14 19.15
C GLY A 36 4.78 -8.39 19.51
N GLY A 37 3.66 -8.64 18.83
CA GLY A 37 2.79 -9.80 19.02
C GLY A 37 1.65 -9.84 17.99
N VAL A 38 0.93 -10.96 17.93
CA VAL A 38 -0.28 -11.09 17.09
C VAL A 38 -1.50 -10.78 17.95
N VAL A 39 -2.15 -9.66 17.66
CA VAL A 39 -3.38 -9.23 18.33
C VAL A 39 -4.53 -9.16 17.34
N LYS A 40 -5.77 -9.21 17.85
CA LYS A 40 -6.95 -8.98 17.02
C LYS A 40 -6.90 -7.56 16.44
N GLU A 41 -7.29 -7.42 15.17
CA GLU A 41 -7.25 -6.14 14.43
C GLU A 41 -5.87 -5.51 14.28
N ILE A 42 -4.79 -6.33 14.21
CA ILE A 42 -3.42 -5.81 14.04
C ILE A 42 -3.24 -4.94 12.80
N SER A 43 -4.08 -5.09 11.77
CA SER A 43 -4.02 -4.26 10.57
C SER A 43 -4.60 -2.85 10.77
N ALA A 44 -5.45 -2.64 11.79
CA ALA A 44 -6.00 -1.36 12.22
C ALA A 44 -6.42 -0.40 11.08
N GLY A 45 -7.05 -0.91 10.02
CA GLY A 45 -7.51 -0.10 8.88
C GLY A 45 -6.43 0.27 7.84
N ARG A 46 -5.18 -0.16 8.01
CA ARG A 46 -4.05 0.16 7.10
C ARG A 46 -4.20 -0.44 5.70
N GLY A 47 -5.11 -1.40 5.51
CA GLY A 47 -5.49 -1.89 4.19
C GLY A 47 -6.02 -0.78 3.26
N PHE A 48 -6.64 0.26 3.82
CA PHE A 48 -7.09 1.41 3.05
C PHE A 48 -5.92 2.21 2.44
N LEU A 49 -4.84 2.42 3.20
CA LEU A 49 -3.62 3.08 2.73
C LEU A 49 -2.97 2.28 1.58
N ALA A 50 -2.92 0.95 1.72
CA ALA A 50 -2.40 0.06 0.69
C ALA A 50 -3.22 0.13 -0.61
N LEU A 51 -4.55 0.09 -0.51
CA LEU A 51 -5.45 0.24 -1.66
C LEU A 51 -5.28 1.60 -2.34
N GLY A 52 -5.23 2.69 -1.56
CA GLY A 52 -4.97 4.03 -2.09
C GLY A 52 -3.68 4.12 -2.88
N CYS A 53 -2.62 3.44 -2.42
CA CYS A 53 -1.33 3.41 -3.09
C CYS A 53 -1.39 2.67 -4.42
N VAL A 54 -2.06 1.52 -4.46
CA VAL A 54 -2.26 0.75 -5.70
C VAL A 54 -3.06 1.55 -6.72
N VAL A 55 -4.11 2.24 -6.30
CA VAL A 55 -4.95 3.05 -7.19
C VAL A 55 -4.19 4.27 -7.72
N ALA A 56 -3.49 5.01 -6.85
CA ALA A 56 -2.73 6.20 -7.27
C ALA A 56 -1.52 5.83 -8.15
N SER A 57 -0.85 4.71 -7.87
CA SER A 57 0.27 4.23 -8.68
C SER A 57 -0.17 3.63 -10.02
N GLY A 58 -1.39 3.09 -10.10
CA GLY A 58 -1.94 2.44 -11.29
C GLY A 58 -1.03 1.33 -11.83
N LEU A 59 -0.52 0.51 -10.92
CA LEU A 59 0.33 -0.66 -11.16
C LEU A 59 1.77 -0.38 -11.63
N GLU A 60 2.17 0.88 -11.66
CA GLU A 60 3.55 1.26 -11.92
C GLU A 60 4.37 1.23 -10.61
N PRO A 61 5.51 0.50 -10.56
CA PRO A 61 6.24 0.26 -9.31
C PRO A 61 6.94 1.50 -8.74
N LEU A 62 7.50 2.36 -9.59
CA LEU A 62 8.17 3.59 -9.16
C LEU A 62 7.22 4.56 -8.43
N PRO A 63 6.06 4.94 -9.00
CA PRO A 63 5.12 5.80 -8.29
C PRO A 63 4.49 5.11 -7.08
N ALA A 64 4.37 3.77 -7.07
CA ALA A 64 3.93 3.05 -5.88
C ALA A 64 4.87 3.26 -4.69
N LEU A 65 6.18 3.24 -4.90
CA LEU A 65 7.14 3.56 -3.83
C LEU A 65 7.00 5.01 -3.34
N GLY A 66 6.80 5.96 -4.25
CA GLY A 66 6.58 7.37 -3.90
C GLY A 66 5.32 7.59 -3.05
N PHE A 67 4.19 7.00 -3.45
CA PHE A 67 2.94 7.10 -2.70
C PHE A 67 3.01 6.32 -1.37
N ALA A 68 3.65 5.15 -1.34
CA ALA A 68 3.86 4.40 -0.11
C ALA A 68 4.70 5.20 0.90
N PHE A 69 5.75 5.89 0.44
CA PHE A 69 6.55 6.78 1.28
C PHE A 69 5.72 7.95 1.80
N LEU A 70 4.93 8.61 0.93
CA LEU A 70 4.09 9.74 1.32
C LEU A 70 3.03 9.36 2.36
N PHE A 71 2.39 8.20 2.21
CA PHE A 71 1.41 7.71 3.18
C PHE A 71 2.05 7.28 4.50
N GLY A 72 3.19 6.60 4.45
CA GLY A 72 3.96 6.27 5.65
C GLY A 72 4.47 7.53 6.38
N PHE A 73 4.87 8.57 5.63
CA PHE A 73 5.27 9.85 6.19
C PHE A 73 4.09 10.57 6.86
N ALA A 74 2.92 10.61 6.23
CA ALA A 74 1.71 11.20 6.83
C ALA A 74 1.29 10.47 8.12
N GLU A 75 1.43 9.14 8.14
CA GLU A 75 1.18 8.32 9.31
C GLU A 75 2.18 8.63 10.44
N ALA A 76 3.49 8.63 10.14
CA ALA A 76 4.53 8.98 11.11
C ALA A 76 4.35 10.40 11.66
N LEU A 77 3.99 11.36 10.80
CA LEU A 77 3.69 12.73 11.20
C LEU A 77 2.50 12.80 12.15
N ALA A 78 1.43 12.06 11.87
CA ALA A 78 0.28 11.97 12.78
C ALA A 78 0.68 11.41 14.15
N TYR A 79 1.52 10.38 14.20
CA TYR A 79 2.08 9.86 15.46
C TYR A 79 2.93 10.90 16.19
N SER A 80 3.83 11.60 15.50
CA SER A 80 4.67 12.64 16.11
C SER A 80 3.84 13.78 16.71
N ILE A 81 2.78 14.21 16.02
CA ILE A 81 1.85 15.25 16.52
C ILE A 81 1.09 14.72 17.74
N ALA A 82 0.61 13.48 17.72
CA ALA A 82 -0.14 12.88 18.82
C ALA A 82 0.67 12.73 20.12
N ILE A 83 2.00 12.58 20.01
CA ILE A 83 2.92 12.45 21.16
C ILE A 83 3.35 13.83 21.69
N THR A 84 3.25 14.89 20.89
CA THR A 84 3.70 16.24 21.27
C THR A 84 2.78 16.86 22.35
N PRO A 85 3.29 17.19 23.55
CA PRO A 85 2.47 17.61 24.69
C PRO A 85 1.63 18.87 24.45
N GLY A 86 2.12 19.82 23.65
CA GLY A 86 1.45 21.12 23.43
C GLY A 86 0.27 21.13 22.45
N VAL A 87 0.09 20.06 21.66
CA VAL A 87 -1.01 19.95 20.68
C VAL A 87 -2.17 19.10 21.21
N LYS A 88 -1.91 18.26 22.22
CA LYS A 88 -2.88 17.36 22.85
C LYS A 88 -4.07 18.08 23.48
N GLU A 89 -3.90 19.31 23.94
CA GLU A 89 -4.96 20.12 24.56
C GLU A 89 -5.84 20.85 23.55
N VAL A 90 -5.35 21.06 22.32
CA VAL A 90 -6.03 21.87 21.30
C VAL A 90 -6.75 21.01 20.26
N ILE A 91 -6.24 19.81 19.95
CA ILE A 91 -6.77 18.97 18.88
C ILE A 91 -7.12 17.58 19.43
N PRO A 92 -8.41 17.16 19.38
CA PRO A 92 -8.80 15.81 19.77
C PRO A 92 -8.05 14.76 18.95
N TYR A 93 -7.59 13.72 19.61
CA TYR A 93 -6.79 12.63 19.02
C TYR A 93 -7.39 12.04 17.72
N HIS A 94 -8.73 11.98 17.64
CA HIS A 94 -9.44 11.48 16.46
C HIS A 94 -9.15 12.30 15.19
N PHE A 95 -8.95 13.61 15.29
CA PHE A 95 -8.62 14.45 14.12
C PHE A 95 -7.20 14.21 13.62
N VAL A 96 -6.25 13.96 14.52
CA VAL A 96 -4.86 13.67 14.17
C VAL A 96 -4.77 12.31 13.45
N TYR A 97 -5.52 11.31 13.93
CA TYR A 97 -5.58 9.99 13.29
C TYR A 97 -6.26 9.98 11.93
N LEU A 98 -7.07 10.99 11.62
CA LEU A 98 -7.72 11.15 10.31
C LEU A 98 -6.75 11.61 9.21
N LEU A 99 -5.64 12.25 9.60
CA LEU A 99 -4.68 12.88 8.70
C LEU A 99 -4.14 11.94 7.60
N PRO A 100 -3.64 10.72 7.89
CA PRO A 100 -3.21 9.80 6.85
C PRO A 100 -4.35 9.39 5.89
N TYR A 101 -5.58 9.27 6.38
CA TYR A 101 -6.74 8.90 5.55
C TYR A 101 -7.16 10.04 4.62
N ILE A 102 -7.14 11.28 5.09
CA ILE A 102 -7.39 12.47 4.27
C ILE A 102 -6.33 12.58 3.17
N THR A 103 -5.06 12.36 3.53
CA THR A 103 -3.95 12.36 2.56
C THR A 103 -4.20 11.34 1.45
N VAL A 104 -4.67 10.14 1.77
CA VAL A 104 -5.05 9.14 0.75
C VAL A 104 -6.17 9.66 -0.14
N LEU A 105 -7.24 10.21 0.42
CA LEU A 105 -8.36 10.73 -0.38
C LEU A 105 -7.91 11.85 -1.33
N VAL A 106 -7.09 12.78 -0.85
CA VAL A 106 -6.53 13.86 -1.68
C VAL A 106 -5.64 13.30 -2.78
N VAL A 107 -4.74 12.37 -2.46
CA VAL A 107 -3.86 11.76 -3.46
C VAL A 107 -4.65 10.97 -4.49
N VAL A 108 -5.59 10.13 -4.07
CA VAL A 108 -6.40 9.35 -5.01
C VAL A 108 -7.21 10.29 -5.90
N THR A 109 -7.90 11.28 -5.36
CA THR A 109 -8.71 12.22 -6.18
C THR A 109 -7.86 13.01 -7.20
N LEU A 110 -6.63 13.38 -6.86
CA LEU A 110 -5.72 14.08 -7.77
C LEU A 110 -5.09 13.16 -8.82
N PHE A 111 -4.61 11.98 -8.42
CA PHE A 111 -3.77 11.11 -9.24
C PHE A 111 -4.51 9.94 -9.92
N MET A 112 -5.80 9.73 -9.64
CA MET A 112 -6.58 8.65 -10.25
C MET A 112 -6.88 8.86 -11.74
N ARG A 113 -6.74 10.10 -12.27
CA ARG A 113 -7.10 10.41 -13.66
C ARG A 113 -6.18 9.70 -14.67
N GLY A 114 -6.78 8.86 -15.51
CA GLY A 114 -6.16 8.34 -16.74
C GLY A 114 -5.45 6.98 -16.63
N LYS A 115 -5.36 6.37 -15.45
CA LYS A 115 -4.71 5.06 -15.29
C LYS A 115 -5.66 3.92 -15.65
N ARG A 116 -5.32 3.18 -16.70
CA ARG A 116 -6.08 1.99 -17.15
C ARG A 116 -5.44 0.74 -16.58
N PHE A 117 -6.19 0.02 -15.75
CA PHE A 117 -5.80 -1.32 -15.33
C PHE A 117 -5.76 -2.26 -16.56
N PRO A 118 -4.71 -3.09 -16.70
CA PRO A 118 -4.60 -4.02 -17.82
C PRO A 118 -5.76 -5.02 -17.80
N ARG A 119 -6.43 -5.17 -18.95
CA ARG A 119 -7.60 -6.04 -19.12
C ARG A 119 -7.31 -7.53 -18.86
N ALA A 120 -6.04 -7.94 -18.90
CA ALA A 120 -5.59 -9.30 -18.68
C ALA A 120 -5.37 -9.67 -17.19
N LEU A 121 -5.60 -8.74 -16.26
CA LEU A 121 -5.57 -9.04 -14.83
C LEU A 121 -6.61 -10.11 -14.49
N GLY A 122 -6.16 -11.16 -13.79
CA GLY A 122 -7.02 -12.28 -13.40
C GLY A 122 -7.31 -13.31 -14.49
N SER A 123 -6.96 -13.06 -15.76
CA SER A 123 -7.14 -14.07 -16.81
C SER A 123 -6.07 -15.17 -16.69
N PRO A 124 -6.46 -16.46 -16.65
CA PRO A 124 -5.52 -17.58 -16.74
C PRO A 124 -4.70 -17.50 -18.04
N TYR A 125 -3.42 -17.88 -17.97
CA TYR A 125 -2.59 -18.00 -19.16
C TYR A 125 -2.79 -19.39 -19.75
N ILE A 126 -3.35 -19.46 -20.96
CA ILE A 126 -3.50 -20.70 -21.71
C ILE A 126 -2.42 -20.66 -22.78
N LYS A 127 -1.55 -21.69 -22.84
CA LYS A 127 -0.60 -21.84 -23.94
C LYS A 127 -1.37 -22.33 -25.17
N GLU A 128 -1.23 -21.61 -26.28
CA GLU A 128 -1.57 -22.11 -27.62
C GLU A 128 -0.29 -22.58 -28.33
#